data_AF-A0A382RIS6-F1
#
_entry.id   AF-A0A382RIS6-F1
#
_cell.length_a   1.000
_cell.length_b   1.000
_cell.length_c   1.000
_cell.angle_alpha   90.00
_cell.angle_beta   90.00
_cell.angle_gamma   90.00
#
_symmetry.space_group_name_H-M   'P 1'
#
loop_
_entity.id
_entity.type
_entity.pdbx_description
1 polymer ?
#
loop_
_entity_poly.entity_id
_entity_poly.type
_entity_poly.pdbx_seq_one_letter_code
_entity_poly.pdbx_strand_id
1 'polypeptide(L)' 'VIKEIKNPETIVLHGGDYRSDPATTAVTVPVYRTTSYQFNNTEHAANLFALKEFGNIYT' A
#
# COMPACT_ATOMS: atom_id res chain seq x y z
N VAL A 1 -19.33 17.88 8.57
CA VAL A 1 -20.19 16.68 8.81
C VAL A 1 -19.36 15.70 9.62
N ILE A 2 -19.76 15.37 10.85
CA ILE A 2 -19.07 14.35 11.65
C ILE A 2 -19.47 13.00 11.06
N LYS A 3 -18.49 12.26 10.52
CA LYS A 3 -18.72 10.91 9.99
C LYS A 3 -18.88 9.97 11.19
N GLU A 4 -20.06 9.36 11.31
CA GLU A 4 -20.30 8.34 12.33
C GLU A 4 -19.51 7.08 11.98
N ILE A 5 -18.64 6.63 12.89
CA ILE A 5 -17.76 5.47 12.69
C ILE A 5 -18.43 4.24 13.31
N LYS A 6 -18.93 3.34 12.46
CA LYS A 6 -19.53 2.07 12.89
C LYS A 6 -18.41 1.10 13.33
N ASN A 7 -18.54 0.50 14.51
CA ASN A 7 -17.61 -0.52 15.06
C ASN A 7 -16.14 -0.05 15.11
N PRO A 8 -15.82 1.01 15.86
CA PRO A 8 -14.48 1.59 15.92
C PRO A 8 -13.40 0.59 16.39
N GLU A 9 -13.75 -0.35 17.25
CA GLU A 9 -12.88 -1.44 17.73
C GLU A 9 -12.46 -2.41 16.61
N THR A 10 -13.28 -2.56 15.57
CA THR A 10 -12.89 -3.34 14.38
C THR A 10 -11.98 -2.51 13.48
N ILE A 11 -12.28 -1.22 13.33
CA ILE A 11 -11.54 -0.31 12.44
C ILE A 11 -10.13 -0.02 12.99
N VAL A 12 -9.94 0.05 14.31
CA VAL A 12 -8.60 0.25 14.87
C VAL A 12 -7.65 -0.91 14.54
N LEU A 13 -8.19 -2.12 14.37
CA LEU A 13 -7.39 -3.31 14.07
C LEU A 13 -7.31 -3.61 12.56
N HIS A 14 -8.39 -3.35 11.82
CA HIS A 14 -8.55 -3.77 10.43
C HIS A 14 -8.91 -2.64 9.45
N GLY A 15 -8.74 -1.39 9.89
CA GLY A 15 -8.93 -0.21 9.04
C GLY A 15 -7.89 -0.13 7.92
N GLY A 16 -8.25 0.58 6.85
CA GLY A 16 -7.48 0.60 5.61
C GLY A 16 -7.86 -0.54 4.66
N ASP A 17 -7.17 -0.60 3.53
CA ASP A 17 -7.49 -1.55 2.45
C ASP A 17 -6.69 -2.86 2.56
N TYR A 18 -5.74 -2.94 3.50
CA TYR A 18 -4.91 -4.13 3.68
C TYR A 18 -5.71 -5.27 4.33
N ARG A 19 -5.65 -6.46 3.73
CA ARG A 19 -6.34 -7.67 4.22
C ARG A 19 -5.42 -8.86 4.40
N SER A 20 -4.60 -9.15 3.39
CA SER A 20 -3.57 -10.17 3.44
C SER A 20 -2.54 -9.92 2.34
N ASP A 21 -1.34 -10.49 2.51
CA ASP A 21 -0.34 -10.55 1.47
C ASP A 21 -0.74 -11.58 0.40
N PRO A 22 -0.92 -11.19 -0.87
CA PRO A 22 -1.28 -12.12 -1.94
C PRO A 22 -0.18 -13.16 -2.24
N ALA A 23 1.08 -12.92 -1.87
CA ALA A 23 2.17 -13.86 -2.11
C ALA A 23 2.26 -14.97 -1.05
N THR A 24 1.91 -14.69 0.21
CA THR A 24 2.14 -15.62 1.35
C THR A 24 0.92 -15.93 2.19
N THR A 25 -0.20 -15.25 1.97
CA THR A 25 -1.42 -15.31 2.80
C THR A 25 -1.26 -14.78 4.24
N ALA A 26 -0.12 -14.16 4.56
CA ALA A 26 0.06 -13.50 5.85
C ALA A 26 -0.96 -12.37 6.04
N VAL A 27 -1.56 -12.29 7.24
CA VAL A 27 -2.53 -11.25 7.61
C VAL A 27 -1.90 -10.09 8.38
N THR A 28 -0.67 -10.28 8.88
CA THR A 28 0.15 -9.21 9.45
C THR A 28 0.77 -8.41 8.32
N VAL A 29 0.72 -7.08 8.42
CA VAL A 29 1.34 -6.17 7.44
C VAL A 29 2.85 -6.44 7.33
N PRO A 30 3.40 -6.70 6.13
CA PRO A 30 4.83 -6.89 5.94
C PRO A 30 5.63 -5.63 6.27
N VAL A 31 6.82 -5.82 6.82
CA VAL A 31 7.78 -4.73 7.06
C VAL A 31 8.75 -4.65 5.88
N TYR A 32 8.50 -3.73 4.95
CA TYR A 32 9.39 -3.46 3.80
C TYR A 32 10.58 -2.57 4.21
N ARG A 33 11.63 -3.18 4.77
CA ARG A 33 12.88 -2.47 5.09
C ARG A 33 13.79 -2.36 3.85
N THR A 34 13.42 -1.46 2.96
CA THR A 34 14.15 -1.14 1.71
C THR A 34 14.30 0.37 1.57
N THR A 35 15.19 0.83 0.70
CA THR A 35 15.30 2.24 0.29
C THR A 35 14.74 2.50 -1.11
N SER A 36 14.54 1.44 -1.90
CA SER A 36 14.12 1.55 -3.31
C SER A 36 13.31 0.33 -3.77
N TYR A 37 12.65 0.49 -4.93
CA TYR A 37 11.80 -0.52 -5.57
C TYR A 37 12.21 -0.72 -7.03
N GLN A 38 12.22 -1.97 -7.49
CA GLN A 38 12.52 -2.33 -8.88
C GLN A 38 11.38 -1.88 -9.80
N PHE A 39 11.71 -1.20 -10.91
CA PHE A 39 10.73 -0.92 -11.96
C PHE A 39 10.55 -2.13 -12.87
N ASN A 40 9.30 -2.36 -13.31
CA ASN A 40 8.96 -3.43 -14.25
C ASN A 40 9.67 -3.23 -15.61
N ASN A 41 9.76 -1.99 -16.11
CA ASN A 41 10.47 -1.59 -17.32
C ASN A 41 10.71 -0.05 -17.33
N THR A 42 11.31 0.48 -18.39
CA THR A 42 11.62 1.91 -18.53
C THR A 42 10.38 2.80 -18.65
N GLU A 43 9.31 2.30 -19.30
CA GLU A 43 8.04 3.02 -19.43
C GLU A 43 7.32 3.15 -18.08
N HIS A 44 7.30 2.08 -17.28
CA HIS A 44 6.76 2.09 -15.91
C HIS A 44 7.47 3.13 -15.03
N ALA A 45 8.81 3.21 -15.11
CA ALA A 45 9.56 4.25 -14.42
C ALA A 45 9.12 5.66 -14.83
N ALA A 46 9.03 5.92 -16.14
CA ALA A 46 8.59 7.22 -16.67
C ALA A 46 7.17 7.58 -16.21
N ASN A 47 6.26 6.61 -16.15
CA ASN A 47 4.88 6.81 -15.70
C ASN A 47 4.79 7.18 -14.22
N LEU A 48 5.56 6.49 -13.35
CA LEU A 48 5.62 6.81 -11.92
C LEU A 48 6.14 8.24 -11.68
N PHE A 49 7.24 8.61 -12.34
CA PHE A 49 7.81 9.97 -12.21
C PHE A 49 6.90 11.07 -12.80
N ALA A 50 6.06 10.73 -13.78
CA ALA A 50 5.09 11.65 -14.37
C ALA A 50 3.74 11.69 -13.63
N LEU A 51 3.58 10.94 -12.52
CA LEU A 51 2.32 10.74 -11.79
C LEU A 51 1.17 10.22 -12.67
N LYS A 52 1.50 9.50 -13.74
CA LYS A 52 0.53 8.81 -14.61
C LYS A 52 0.11 7.47 -14.02
N GLU A 53 0.94 6.91 -13.14
CA GLU A 53 0.71 5.67 -12.41
C GLU A 53 1.07 5.87 -10.94
N PHE A 54 0.29 5.25 -10.05
CA PHE A 54 0.57 5.27 -8.61
C PHE A 54 1.49 4.11 -8.25
N GLY A 55 2.51 4.39 -7.46
CA GLY A 55 3.45 3.38 -6.96
C GLY A 55 4.58 4.00 -6.15
N ASN A 56 5.41 3.14 -5.57
CA ASN A 56 6.57 3.57 -4.79
C ASN A 56 7.77 3.79 -5.70
N ILE A 57 8.56 4.82 -5.42
CA ILE A 57 9.82 5.10 -6.10
C ILE A 57 10.98 4.94 -5.09
N TYR A 58 10.87 5.63 -3.95
CA TYR A 58 11.81 5.61 -2.82
C TYR A 58 11.04 5.67 -1.49
N THR A 59 11.72 5.40 -0.36
CA THR A 59 11.21 5.55 1.01
C THR A 59 12.33 5.96 1.97
#